data_AF-A0A914Z383-F1
#
_entry.id   AF-A0A914Z383-F1
#
_cell.length_a   1.000
_cell.length_b   1.000
_cell.length_c   1.000
_cell.angle_alpha   90.00
_cell.angle_beta   90.00
_cell.angle_gamma   90.00
#
_symmetry.space_group_name_H-M   'P 1'
#
loop_
_entity.id
_entity.type
_entity.pdbx_description
1 polymer ?
#
loop_
_entity_poly.entity_id
_entity_poly.type
_entity_poly.pdbx_seq_one_letter_code
_entity_poly.pdbx_strand_id
1 'polypeptide(L)'
;MEKILYSDKFVELYAEKLVIKTYYFPIGTNKHISIKDIRCIYYKKQEDTILCTKGWGMAITVWWGCDMKRQFPSTKTNFYNVALDTGTFIKQGFSVVDIHKFLRVIRSLTNAPCENRFPDAFEKRDKLVQTETSKKIEEEKMLDKKKENLPEINGIPDIDERPPSYDDVVGTTSKIHLA
;
A
#
# COMPACT_ATOMS: atom_id res chain seq x y z
N MET A 1 -23.29 13.14 -26.47
CA MET A 1 -22.57 12.19 -25.59
C MET A 1 -21.17 12.02 -26.12
N GLU A 2 -20.15 12.11 -25.27
CA GLU A 2 -18.78 11.82 -25.68
C GLU A 2 -18.64 10.35 -26.09
N LYS A 3 -17.92 10.09 -27.19
CA LYS A 3 -17.73 8.73 -27.71
C LYS A 3 -16.59 8.02 -26.95
N ILE A 4 -16.88 6.81 -26.46
CA ILE A 4 -15.88 5.93 -25.87
C ILE A 4 -15.10 5.24 -27.00
N LEU A 5 -13.77 5.35 -26.96
CA LEU A 5 -12.86 4.75 -27.95
C LEU A 5 -12.26 3.43 -27.45
N TYR A 6 -12.10 3.30 -26.13
CA TYR A 6 -11.71 2.06 -25.46
C TYR A 6 -12.39 1.98 -24.10
N SER A 7 -12.83 0.78 -23.70
CA SER A 7 -13.41 0.53 -22.39
C SER A 7 -12.89 -0.78 -21.82
N ASP A 8 -12.50 -0.72 -20.56
CA ASP A 8 -12.21 -1.84 -19.67
C ASP A 8 -13.03 -1.63 -18.39
N LYS A 9 -13.03 -2.64 -17.53
CA LYS A 9 -13.69 -2.62 -16.23
C LYS A 9 -13.21 -1.46 -15.34
N PHE A 10 -11.93 -1.12 -15.41
CA PHE A 10 -11.29 -0.13 -14.53
C PHE A 10 -10.88 1.16 -15.25
N VAL A 11 -11.02 1.24 -16.57
CA VAL A 11 -10.62 2.41 -17.34
C VAL A 11 -11.52 2.61 -18.56
N GLU A 12 -11.78 3.87 -18.90
CA GLU A 12 -12.39 4.28 -20.17
C GLU A 12 -11.53 5.35 -20.84
N LEU A 13 -11.47 5.29 -22.16
CA LEU A 13 -10.73 6.24 -22.97
C LEU A 13 -11.69 6.93 -23.94
N TYR A 14 -11.67 8.25 -23.91
CA TYR A 14 -12.39 9.16 -24.79
C TYR A 14 -11.38 9.94 -25.62
N ALA A 15 -11.85 10.74 -26.59
CA ALA A 15 -10.97 11.53 -27.44
C ALA A 15 -10.08 12.52 -26.66
N GLU A 16 -10.63 13.15 -25.61
CA GLU A 16 -9.95 14.23 -24.86
C GLU A 16 -9.57 13.84 -23.43
N LYS A 17 -10.09 12.71 -22.92
CA LYS A 17 -9.82 12.29 -21.54
C LYS A 17 -9.71 10.78 -21.39
N LEU A 18 -8.94 10.38 -20.39
CA LEU A 18 -8.90 9.04 -19.83
C LEU A 18 -9.57 9.08 -18.44
N VAL A 19 -10.42 8.09 -18.17
CA VAL A 19 -11.14 7.97 -16.91
C VAL A 19 -10.72 6.67 -16.23
N ILE A 20 -10.08 6.76 -15.07
CA ILE A 20 -9.80 5.60 -14.22
C ILE A 20 -10.97 5.45 -13.24
N LYS A 21 -11.66 4.31 -13.30
CA LYS A 21 -12.84 4.02 -12.49
C LYS A 21 -12.43 3.65 -11.07
N THR A 22 -13.21 4.08 -10.08
CA THR A 22 -12.99 3.70 -8.66
C THR A 22 -11.55 3.98 -8.20
N TYR A 23 -11.02 5.15 -8.58
CA TYR A 23 -9.63 5.51 -8.33
C TYR A 23 -9.37 5.89 -6.86
N TYR A 24 -10.32 6.61 -6.24
CA TYR A 24 -10.25 7.01 -4.84
C TYR A 24 -11.13 6.11 -3.98
N PHE A 25 -10.72 4.86 -3.79
CA PHE A 25 -11.39 3.94 -2.86
C PHE A 25 -11.09 4.33 -1.40
N PRO A 26 -12.05 4.22 -0.44
CA PRO A 26 -13.37 3.58 -0.53
C PRO A 26 -14.50 4.44 -1.12
N ILE A 27 -14.28 5.74 -1.32
CA ILE A 27 -15.31 6.68 -1.81
C ILE A 27 -15.74 6.31 -3.24
N GLY A 28 -14.87 5.66 -4.00
CA GLY A 28 -15.19 5.06 -5.30
C GLY A 28 -15.27 6.08 -6.45
N THR A 29 -14.79 7.30 -6.24
CA THR A 29 -14.80 8.33 -7.28
C THR A 29 -13.78 8.05 -8.38
N ASN A 30 -14.13 8.49 -9.59
CA ASN A 30 -13.30 8.31 -10.77
C ASN A 30 -12.22 9.40 -10.84
N LYS A 31 -11.07 9.06 -11.45
CA LYS A 31 -10.03 10.02 -11.79
C LYS A 31 -10.12 10.34 -13.28
N HIS A 32 -10.28 11.62 -13.60
CA HIS A 32 -10.24 12.12 -14.96
C HIS A 32 -8.85 12.69 -15.25
N ILE A 33 -8.28 12.31 -16.40
CA ILE A 33 -6.96 12.73 -16.86
C ILE A 33 -7.14 13.25 -18.28
N SER A 34 -6.75 14.50 -18.55
CA SER A 34 -6.75 15.04 -19.90
C SER A 34 -5.68 14.32 -20.73
N ILE A 35 -6.00 13.95 -21.97
CA ILE A 35 -5.02 13.31 -22.86
C ILE A 35 -3.82 14.22 -23.12
N LYS A 36 -4.04 15.55 -23.13
CA LYS A 36 -2.98 16.56 -23.32
C LYS A 36 -1.98 16.61 -22.16
N ASP A 37 -2.39 16.17 -20.98
CA ASP A 37 -1.54 16.19 -19.79
C ASP A 37 -0.64 14.96 -19.71
N ILE A 38 -0.92 13.90 -20.48
CA ILE A 38 -0.13 12.67 -20.48
C ILE A 38 1.21 12.92 -21.16
N ARG A 39 2.29 12.81 -20.37
CA ARG A 39 3.68 12.99 -20.81
C ARG A 39 4.38 11.68 -21.12
N CYS A 40 4.06 10.61 -20.40
CA CYS A 40 4.61 9.28 -20.63
C CYS A 40 3.65 8.20 -20.14
N ILE A 41 3.65 7.06 -20.81
CA ILE A 41 2.82 5.89 -20.48
C ILE A 41 3.75 4.72 -20.21
N TYR A 42 3.86 4.32 -18.96
CA TYR A 42 4.60 3.12 -18.56
C TYR A 42 3.64 1.94 -18.50
N TYR A 43 4.06 0.78 -18.97
CA TYR A 43 3.27 -0.44 -18.86
C TYR A 43 4.16 -1.66 -18.61
N LYS A 44 3.66 -2.62 -17.84
CA LYS A 44 4.34 -3.90 -17.61
C LYS A 44 3.31 -5.00 -17.45
N LYS A 45 3.61 -6.19 -17.93
CA LYS A 45 2.77 -7.37 -17.66
C LYS A 45 2.71 -7.57 -16.14
N GLN A 46 1.54 -7.86 -15.61
CA GLN A 46 1.39 -8.21 -14.21
C GLN A 46 2.04 -9.58 -13.99
N GLU A 47 3.18 -9.57 -13.30
CA GLU A 47 3.90 -10.75 -12.83
C GLU A 47 3.68 -10.88 -11.32
N ASP A 48 3.92 -12.06 -10.74
CA ASP A 48 3.66 -12.37 -9.33
C ASP A 48 4.47 -11.53 -8.32
N THR A 49 5.28 -10.58 -8.78
CA THR A 49 6.02 -9.64 -7.93
C THR A 49 5.12 -8.47 -7.48
N ILE A 50 4.60 -8.63 -6.26
CA ILE A 50 3.58 -7.80 -5.59
C ILE A 50 3.98 -6.34 -5.27
N LEU A 51 5.25 -5.94 -5.38
CA LEU A 51 5.70 -4.69 -4.74
C LEU A 51 5.60 -3.42 -5.59
N CYS A 52 5.77 -3.50 -6.91
CA CYS A 52 5.68 -2.32 -7.78
C CYS A 52 4.22 -1.86 -8.00
N THR A 53 3.28 -2.79 -7.83
CA THR A 53 1.88 -2.64 -8.26
C THR A 53 0.96 -3.10 -7.14
N LYS A 54 0.09 -2.22 -6.67
CA LYS A 54 -0.92 -2.55 -5.64
C LYS A 54 -2.29 -2.69 -6.26
N GLY A 55 -3.14 -3.49 -5.61
CA GLY A 55 -4.55 -3.57 -5.97
C GLY A 55 -5.31 -2.28 -5.67
N TRP A 56 -4.76 -1.38 -4.87
CA TRP A 56 -5.28 -0.04 -4.61
C TRP A 56 -4.27 0.78 -3.80
N GLY A 57 -4.25 2.10 -4.03
CA GLY A 57 -3.58 3.07 -3.17
C GLY A 57 -2.14 3.34 -3.59
N MET A 58 -1.35 3.94 -2.70
CA MET A 58 0.01 4.36 -3.03
C MET A 58 1.00 3.19 -3.00
N ALA A 59 1.78 3.05 -4.09
CA ALA A 59 3.01 2.28 -4.16
C ALA A 59 4.14 3.17 -4.71
N ILE A 60 5.13 3.48 -3.87
CA ILE A 60 6.22 4.42 -4.17
C ILE A 60 5.69 5.78 -4.62
N THR A 61 5.66 6.04 -5.93
CA THR A 61 5.21 7.30 -6.55
C THR A 61 4.06 7.07 -7.53
N VAL A 62 3.42 5.91 -7.50
CA VAL A 62 2.22 5.61 -8.29
C VAL A 62 1.05 5.37 -7.34
N TRP A 63 -0.05 6.10 -7.55
CA TRP A 63 -1.31 5.81 -6.90
C TRP A 63 -2.15 4.91 -7.81
N TRP A 64 -2.43 3.70 -7.34
CA TRP A 64 -3.18 2.69 -8.08
C TRP A 64 -4.69 2.83 -7.84
N GLY A 65 -5.44 2.85 -8.93
CA GLY A 65 -6.90 2.69 -8.89
C GLY A 65 -7.29 1.32 -8.32
N CYS A 66 -8.52 1.22 -7.82
CA CYS A 66 -8.97 0.01 -7.14
C CYS A 66 -9.23 -1.14 -8.10
N ASP A 67 -8.33 -2.11 -8.08
CA ASP A 67 -8.41 -3.39 -8.75
C ASP A 67 -8.04 -4.55 -7.81
N MET A 68 -8.85 -4.74 -6.76
CA MET A 68 -8.68 -5.88 -5.86
C MET A 68 -8.98 -7.21 -6.56
N LYS A 69 -9.82 -7.24 -7.60
CA LYS A 69 -10.28 -8.49 -8.23
C LYS A 69 -9.18 -9.17 -9.05
N ARG A 70 -8.26 -8.40 -9.63
CA ARG A 70 -7.15 -8.95 -10.46
C ARG A 70 -5.87 -9.23 -9.68
N GLN A 71 -5.85 -8.94 -8.39
CA GLN A 71 -4.71 -9.23 -7.51
C GLN A 71 -4.79 -10.61 -6.85
N PHE A 72 -5.91 -11.32 -6.99
CA PHE A 72 -6.03 -12.67 -6.44
C PHE A 72 -5.24 -13.68 -7.30
N PRO A 73 -4.31 -14.46 -6.69
CA PRO A 73 -3.45 -15.42 -7.40
C PRO A 73 -4.20 -16.51 -8.18
N SER A 74 -5.47 -16.72 -7.86
CA SER A 74 -6.34 -17.72 -8.47
C SER A 74 -6.73 -17.40 -9.92
N THR A 75 -6.47 -16.18 -10.41
CA THR A 75 -6.74 -15.81 -11.80
C THR A 75 -5.44 -15.63 -12.57
N LYS A 76 -4.92 -16.71 -13.19
CA LYS A 76 -3.86 -16.59 -14.22
C LYS A 76 -4.42 -15.80 -15.39
N THR A 77 -4.09 -14.53 -15.45
CA THR A 77 -4.75 -13.59 -16.35
C THR A 77 -3.71 -12.66 -16.95
N ASN A 78 -3.83 -12.43 -18.25
CA ASN A 78 -2.91 -11.60 -19.02
C ASN A 78 -3.19 -10.12 -18.77
N PHE A 79 -3.08 -9.68 -17.52
CA PHE A 79 -3.28 -8.28 -17.16
C PHE A 79 -1.98 -7.50 -17.28
N TYR A 80 -2.12 -6.21 -17.55
CA TYR A 80 -1.02 -5.27 -17.61
C TYR A 80 -1.28 -4.13 -16.66
N ASN A 81 -0.25 -3.76 -15.91
CA ASN A 81 -0.23 -2.57 -15.10
C ASN A 81 0.23 -1.40 -15.96
N VAL A 82 -0.50 -0.28 -15.89
CA VAL A 82 -0.21 0.96 -16.61
C VAL A 82 -0.05 2.07 -15.58
N ALA A 83 1.00 2.88 -15.71
CA ALA A 83 1.16 4.12 -14.95
C ALA A 83 1.33 5.31 -15.89
N LEU A 84 0.55 6.36 -15.65
CA LEU A 84 0.58 7.59 -16.41
C LEU A 84 1.44 8.63 -15.69
N ASP A 85 2.35 9.25 -16.44
CA ASP A 85 3.04 10.45 -16.02
C ASP A 85 2.31 11.67 -16.58
N THR A 86 1.76 12.49 -15.68
CA THR A 86 1.10 13.76 -16.04
C THR A 86 1.95 14.98 -15.69
N GLY A 87 3.25 14.78 -15.40
CA GLY A 87 4.14 15.81 -14.88
C GLY A 87 4.02 16.07 -13.37
N THR A 88 3.15 15.34 -12.69
CA THR A 88 3.00 15.41 -11.23
C THR A 88 3.94 14.43 -10.54
N PHE A 89 4.26 14.69 -9.27
CA PHE A 89 5.09 13.79 -8.47
C PHE A 89 4.48 12.39 -8.32
N ILE A 90 3.15 12.34 -8.13
CA ILE A 90 2.37 11.10 -8.04
C ILE A 90 1.82 10.76 -9.43
N LYS A 91 2.21 9.61 -9.97
CA LYS A 91 1.70 9.01 -11.20
C LYS A 91 0.38 8.29 -10.95
N GLN A 92 -0.43 8.14 -11.99
CA GLN A 92 -1.74 7.49 -11.87
C GLN A 92 -1.69 6.08 -12.47
N GLY A 93 -1.88 5.08 -11.61
CA GLY A 93 -1.80 3.67 -11.95
C GLY A 93 -3.17 3.02 -12.12
N PHE A 94 -3.27 2.08 -13.06
CA PHE A 94 -4.44 1.21 -13.25
C PHE A 94 -4.03 -0.05 -14.01
N SER A 95 -4.96 -1.01 -14.13
CA SER A 95 -4.76 -2.24 -14.89
C SER A 95 -5.62 -2.28 -16.15
N VAL A 96 -5.16 -3.03 -17.16
CA VAL A 96 -5.90 -3.32 -18.39
C VAL A 96 -5.82 -4.82 -18.73
N VAL A 97 -6.86 -5.35 -19.39
CA VAL A 97 -6.85 -6.71 -19.96
C VAL A 97 -5.99 -6.77 -21.22
N ASP A 98 -6.21 -5.86 -22.16
CA ASP A 98 -5.59 -5.90 -23.48
C ASP A 98 -4.74 -4.65 -23.70
N ILE A 99 -3.46 -4.77 -23.34
CA ILE A 99 -2.50 -3.68 -23.46
C ILE A 99 -2.32 -3.24 -24.92
N HIS A 100 -2.39 -4.15 -25.88
CA HIS A 100 -2.17 -3.82 -27.29
C HIS A 100 -3.31 -2.98 -27.84
N LYS A 101 -4.55 -3.35 -27.51
CA LYS A 101 -5.74 -2.56 -27.87
C LYS A 101 -5.71 -1.20 -27.18
N PHE A 102 -5.37 -1.13 -25.89
CA PHE A 102 -5.23 0.13 -25.17
C PHE A 102 -4.17 1.04 -25.81
N LEU A 103 -2.94 0.53 -26.01
CA LEU A 103 -1.83 1.28 -26.59
C LEU A 103 -2.15 1.77 -28.00
N ARG A 104 -2.80 0.95 -28.83
CA ARG A 104 -3.20 1.35 -30.19
C ARG A 104 -4.11 2.58 -30.17
N VAL A 105 -5.10 2.59 -29.26
CA VAL A 105 -6.06 3.71 -29.18
C VAL A 105 -5.39 4.94 -28.57
N ILE A 106 -4.67 4.81 -27.46
CA ILE A 106 -4.08 5.99 -26.79
C ILE A 106 -2.98 6.65 -27.63
N ARG A 107 -2.19 5.88 -28.39
CA ARG A 107 -1.19 6.43 -29.33
C ARG A 107 -1.80 7.21 -30.49
N SER A 108 -3.06 6.96 -30.84
CA SER A 108 -3.76 7.80 -31.83
C SER A 108 -4.23 9.14 -31.27
N LEU A 109 -4.20 9.31 -29.94
CA LEU A 109 -4.71 10.50 -29.25
C LEU A 109 -3.59 11.37 -28.65
N THR A 110 -2.41 10.80 -28.41
CA THR A 110 -1.25 11.53 -27.86
C THR A 110 0.07 11.04 -28.47
N ASN A 111 1.05 11.95 -28.53
CA ASN A 111 2.43 11.67 -28.93
C ASN A 111 3.30 11.23 -27.73
N ALA A 112 2.70 11.01 -26.56
CA ALA A 112 3.43 10.59 -25.37
C ALA A 112 4.18 9.27 -25.62
N PRO A 113 5.48 9.18 -25.27
CA PRO A 113 6.22 7.93 -25.31
C PRO A 113 5.53 6.84 -24.47
N CYS A 114 5.66 5.60 -24.94
CA CYS A 114 5.11 4.41 -24.29
C CYS A 114 6.25 3.44 -23.99
N GLU A 115 6.54 3.22 -22.71
CA GLU A 115 7.66 2.39 -22.26
C GLU A 115 7.16 1.11 -21.59
N ASN A 116 7.72 -0.04 -21.97
CA ASN A 116 7.33 -1.36 -21.45
C ASN A 116 7.99 -1.71 -20.10
N ARG A 117 8.43 -0.70 -19.36
CA ARG A 117 9.18 -0.81 -18.10
C ARG A 117 8.87 0.41 -17.24
N PHE A 118 8.79 0.22 -15.92
CA PHE A 118 8.77 1.36 -14.98
C PHE A 118 10.19 1.89 -14.78
N PRO A 119 10.41 3.21 -14.65
CA PRO A 119 11.76 3.78 -14.51
C PRO A 119 12.60 3.09 -13.43
N ASP A 120 13.92 2.95 -13.63
CA ASP A 120 14.83 2.23 -12.72
C ASP A 120 14.77 2.68 -11.24
N ALA A 121 14.40 3.93 -11.00
CA ALA A 121 14.19 4.47 -9.66
C ALA A 121 13.04 3.78 -8.90
N PHE A 122 12.06 3.21 -9.62
CA PHE A 122 11.03 2.33 -9.05
C PHE A 122 11.68 1.02 -8.58
N GLU A 123 12.33 0.30 -9.50
CA GLU A 123 12.91 -1.02 -9.22
C GLU A 123 13.98 -1.00 -8.12
N LYS A 124 14.82 0.05 -8.03
CA LYS A 124 15.84 0.15 -6.97
C LYS A 124 15.23 0.33 -5.58
N ARG A 125 14.20 1.17 -5.45
CA ARG A 125 13.48 1.32 -4.17
C ARG A 125 12.70 0.06 -3.83
N ASP A 126 12.14 -0.64 -4.81
CA ASP A 126 11.45 -1.91 -4.60
C ASP A 126 12.38 -2.98 -4.02
N LYS A 127 13.61 -3.12 -4.56
CA LYS A 127 14.61 -4.07 -4.03
C LYS A 127 15.03 -3.74 -2.59
N LEU A 128 15.16 -2.45 -2.28
CA LEU A 128 15.50 -2.01 -0.92
C LEU A 128 14.36 -2.35 0.06
N VAL A 129 13.12 -1.98 -0.28
CA VAL A 129 11.94 -2.24 0.56
C VAL A 129 11.70 -3.75 0.75
N GLN A 130 11.91 -4.57 -0.28
CA GLN A 130 11.86 -6.04 -0.17
C GLN A 130 12.85 -6.58 0.86
N THR A 131 14.09 -6.08 0.80
CA THR A 131 15.17 -6.54 1.67
C THR A 131 14.89 -6.17 3.12
N GLU A 132 14.43 -4.94 3.37
CA GLU A 132 14.07 -4.48 4.71
C GLU A 132 12.85 -5.21 5.29
N THR A 133 11.81 -5.41 4.48
CA THR A 133 10.59 -6.12 4.92
C THR A 133 10.89 -7.58 5.26
N SER A 134 11.71 -8.26 4.44
CA SER A 134 12.10 -9.65 4.68
C SER A 134 12.92 -9.78 5.96
N LYS A 135 13.86 -8.86 6.21
CA LYS A 135 14.64 -8.82 7.46
C LYS A 135 13.73 -8.65 8.68
N LYS A 136 12.76 -7.73 8.62
CA LYS A 136 11.84 -7.50 9.74
C LYS A 136 10.95 -8.71 10.05
N ILE A 137 10.47 -9.40 9.02
CA ILE A 137 9.68 -10.63 9.18
C ILE A 137 10.53 -11.75 9.80
N GLU A 138 11.80 -11.88 9.41
CA GLU A 138 12.72 -12.85 10.02
C GLU A 138 13.02 -12.50 11.49
N GLU A 139 13.22 -11.23 11.82
CA GLU A 139 13.41 -10.75 13.20
C GLU A 139 12.20 -11.05 14.10
N GLU A 140 10.97 -10.77 13.62
CA GLU A 140 9.74 -11.09 14.34
C GLU A 140 9.61 -12.60 14.60
N LYS A 141 9.89 -13.44 13.59
CA LYS A 141 9.87 -14.90 13.74
C LYS A 141 10.91 -15.42 14.75
N MET A 142 12.11 -14.82 14.76
CA MET A 142 13.15 -15.17 15.74
C MET A 142 12.72 -14.80 17.17
N LEU A 143 12.03 -13.66 17.33
CA LEU A 143 11.55 -13.20 18.63
C LEU A 143 10.43 -14.11 19.18
N ASP A 144 9.48 -14.52 18.33
CA ASP A 144 8.40 -15.42 18.74
C ASP A 144 8.93 -16.81 19.09
N LYS A 145 9.89 -17.34 18.32
CA LYS A 145 10.57 -18.60 18.67
C LYS A 145 11.35 -18.51 19.99
N LYS A 146 11.89 -17.34 20.34
CA LYS A 146 12.56 -17.11 21.63
C LYS A 146 11.56 -17.10 22.79
N LYS A 147 10.34 -16.56 22.59
CA LYS A 147 9.26 -16.58 23.59
C LYS A 147 8.77 -18.00 23.88
N GLU A 148 8.67 -18.85 22.86
CA GLU A 148 8.28 -20.27 23.03
C GLU A 148 9.32 -21.11 23.80
N ASN A 149 10.59 -20.68 23.83
CA ASN A 149 11.68 -21.37 24.52
C ASN A 149 12.03 -20.73 25.88
N LEU A 150 11.25 -19.77 26.38
CA LEU A 150 11.43 -19.28 27.74
C LEU A 150 10.96 -20.37 28.72
N PRO A 151 11.80 -20.78 29.68
CA PRO A 151 11.37 -21.74 30.69
C PRO A 151 10.18 -21.17 31.45
N GLU A 152 9.12 -21.96 31.62
CA GLU A 152 8.05 -21.64 32.56
C GLU A 152 8.68 -21.41 33.93
N ILE A 153 8.65 -20.17 34.40
CA ILE A 153 9.05 -19.81 35.75
C ILE A 153 7.94 -20.29 36.68
N ASN A 154 7.90 -21.60 36.92
CA ASN A 154 7.06 -22.21 37.93
C ASN A 154 7.65 -21.85 39.30
N GLY A 155 7.06 -20.86 39.96
CA GLY A 155 7.37 -20.50 41.34
C GLY A 155 7.78 -19.04 41.52
N ILE A 156 6.84 -18.12 41.30
CA ILE A 156 6.83 -16.92 42.13
C ILE A 156 6.20 -17.40 43.45
N PRO A 157 6.93 -17.47 44.57
CA PRO A 157 6.29 -17.71 45.86
C PRO A 157 5.28 -16.57 46.08
N ASP A 158 4.07 -16.91 46.54
CA ASP A 158 3.09 -15.94 47.02
C ASP A 158 3.76 -15.08 48.09
N ILE A 159 4.25 -13.91 47.68
CA ILE A 159 4.63 -12.86 48.61
C ILE A 159 3.31 -12.17 48.93
N ASP A 160 2.70 -12.61 50.03
CA ASP A 160 1.57 -11.94 50.69
C ASP A 160 2.04 -10.61 51.30
N GLU A 161 2.54 -9.71 50.44
CA GLU A 161 2.82 -8.32 50.79
C GLU A 161 1.51 -7.54 50.69
N ARG A 162 0.66 -7.74 51.70
CA ARG A 162 -0.36 -6.74 52.04
C ARG A 162 0.39 -5.45 52.37
N PRO A 163 0.26 -4.36 51.60
CA PRO A 163 0.91 -3.11 51.97
C PRO A 163 0.37 -2.70 53.35
N PRO A 164 1.24 -2.25 54.28
CA PRO A 164 0.79 -1.82 55.59
C PRO A 164 -0.25 -0.71 55.44
N SER A 165 -1.36 -0.86 56.17
CA SER A 165 -2.42 0.14 56.22
C SER A 165 -1.88 1.44 56.79
N TYR A 166 -2.32 2.56 56.23
CA TYR A 166 -1.88 3.91 56.59
C TYR A 166 -2.18 4.28 58.06
N ASP A 167 -3.01 3.49 58.74
CA ASP A 167 -3.46 3.72 60.12
C ASP A 167 -2.45 3.29 61.19
N ASP A 168 -1.40 2.53 60.85
CA ASP A 168 -0.42 2.03 61.83
C ASP A 168 0.70 3.03 62.17
N VAL A 169 0.73 4.21 61.54
CA VAL A 169 1.82 5.21 61.70
C VAL A 169 1.44 6.36 62.67
N VAL A 170 0.18 6.48 63.09
CA VAL A 170 -0.28 7.60 63.93
C VAL A 170 -0.83 7.11 65.26
N GLY A 171 0.05 6.53 66.07
CA GLY A 171 -0.27 6.16 67.44
C GLY A 171 0.92 6.37 68.35
N THR A 172 0.79 7.37 69.23
CA THR A 172 1.58 7.59 70.46
C THR A 172 2.76 8.56 70.35
N THR A 173 2.53 9.83 70.72
CA THR A 173 3.10 10.36 71.97
C THR A 173 2.41 11.64 72.42
N SER A 174 2.12 11.64 73.71
CA SER A 174 1.27 12.56 74.45
C SER A 174 1.98 13.83 74.92
N LYS A 175 1.18 14.89 75.08
CA LYS A 175 1.17 15.87 76.19
C LYS A 175 2.50 16.27 76.83
N ILE A 176 2.90 17.54 76.69
CA ILE A 176 3.55 18.31 77.78
C ILE A 176 2.93 19.72 77.86
N HIS A 177 2.86 20.22 79.09
CA HIS A 177 2.03 21.27 79.69
C HIS A 177 2.12 22.70 79.14
N LEU A 178 0.98 23.41 79.25
CA LEU A 178 0.88 24.86 79.44
C LEU A 178 1.18 25.22 80.90
N ALA A 179 2.06 26.20 81.09
CA ALA A 179 1.99 27.24 82.11
C ALA A 179 2.73 28.48 81.58
#